data_AF-A0A7S1HYK9-F1
#
_entry.id   AF-A0A7S1HYK9-F1
#
_cell.length_a   1.000
_cell.length_b   1.000
_cell.length_c   1.000
_cell.angle_alpha   90.00
_cell.angle_beta   90.00
_cell.angle_gamma   90.00
#
_symmetry.space_group_name_H-M   'P 1'
#
loop_
_entity.id
_entity.type
_entity.pdbx_description
1 polymer ?
#
loop_
_entity_poly.entity_id
_entity_poly.type
_entity_poly.pdbx_seq_one_letter_code
_entity_poly.pdbx_strand_id
1 'polypeptide(L)'
;MHDMLHGQNRAISFRLETLHKRYLAFVAILFILAMFTFLVIGMFGPEPYLTDPVWEHSAWGIMASSATRGGDRMIGEDTYIHHEVASNQTVFSHRVSGLTDDQFHGQWWFYLRPEEYMGRIEVPHSFELFLNITKWTNSDDTKVYSTRTFTVRNAKCYMGGCTPYKMASGWWIDEDSMEFTISIPKINAQGEDRNDEDALIFKSFGTQFWYANHHFWTFELAFRYTFAAMTLLMTIWYLYTLRRNLWGTQPTIEQKWIILLLVALFCFDNPLFAATMYSQHWIFPSLTIIFMFTYVCVLLLVIL
;
A
#
# COMPACT_ATOMS: atom_id res chain seq x y z
N MET A 1 66.44 2.07 4.67
CA MET A 1 65.23 1.31 5.10
C MET A 1 64.48 1.99 6.26
N HIS A 2 65.11 2.92 7.00
CA HIS A 2 64.47 3.63 8.12
C HIS A 2 63.61 4.84 7.70
N ASP A 3 63.77 5.37 6.48
CA ASP A 3 62.99 6.50 5.97
C ASP A 3 61.64 6.12 5.33
N MET A 4 61.36 4.83 5.16
CA MET A 4 60.05 4.38 4.62
C MET A 4 58.94 4.37 5.68
N LEU A 5 59.26 4.53 6.96
CA LEU A 5 58.26 4.50 8.04
C LEU A 5 57.64 5.87 8.35
N HIS A 6 58.24 6.98 7.91
CA HIS A 6 57.66 8.31 8.13
C HIS A 6 56.61 8.73 7.08
N GLY A 7 56.48 7.98 5.98
CA GLY A 7 55.49 8.25 4.93
C GLY A 7 54.05 7.81 5.25
N GLN A 8 53.85 6.99 6.28
CA GLN A 8 52.58 6.29 6.51
C GLN A 8 51.55 7.08 7.34
N ASN A 9 51.96 8.17 7.99
CA ASN A 9 51.07 8.98 8.83
C ASN A 9 50.48 10.21 8.13
N ARG A 10 50.74 10.40 6.83
CA ARG A 10 49.88 11.28 6.01
C ARG A 10 48.64 10.50 5.58
N ALA A 11 47.93 9.95 6.55
CA ALA A 11 46.53 9.64 6.36
C ALA A 11 45.91 10.95 5.87
N ILE A 12 45.41 10.92 4.65
CA ILE A 12 44.80 12.07 4.00
C ILE A 12 43.61 12.45 4.89
N SER A 13 43.83 13.39 5.81
CA SER A 13 42.78 14.08 6.53
C SER A 13 41.86 14.62 5.45
N PHE A 14 40.68 14.00 5.35
CA PHE A 14 39.73 14.32 4.31
C PHE A 14 39.38 15.80 4.48
N ARG A 15 39.23 16.50 3.35
CA ARG A 15 39.17 17.96 3.20
C ARG A 15 38.25 18.75 4.15
N LEU A 16 37.42 18.13 5.01
CA LEU A 16 36.62 18.85 5.99
C LEU A 16 37.46 19.79 6.87
N GLU A 17 38.65 19.37 7.30
CA GLU A 17 39.52 20.22 8.13
C GLU A 17 40.13 21.40 7.35
N THR A 18 40.24 21.29 6.02
CA THR A 18 40.80 22.34 5.15
C THR A 18 39.73 23.21 4.50
N LEU A 19 38.45 22.83 4.60
CA LEU A 19 37.33 23.58 4.09
C LEU A 19 37.13 24.85 4.92
N HIS A 20 37.27 26.01 4.28
CA HIS A 20 37.03 27.29 4.93
C HIS A 20 35.59 27.33 5.48
N LYS A 21 35.40 27.86 6.70
CA LYS A 21 34.09 27.93 7.40
C LYS A 21 32.95 28.46 6.52
N ARG A 22 33.27 29.41 5.63
CA ARG A 22 32.31 29.99 4.65
C ARG A 22 31.78 28.96 3.65
N TYR A 23 32.62 28.06 3.14
CA TYR A 23 32.18 27.00 2.22
C TYR A 23 31.33 25.96 2.94
N LEU A 24 31.70 25.58 4.16
CA LEU A 24 30.90 24.67 4.97
C LEU A 24 29.50 25.25 5.24
N ALA A 25 29.42 26.52 5.66
CA ALA A 25 28.16 27.22 5.86
C ALA A 25 27.31 27.28 4.58
N PHE A 26 27.93 27.55 3.43
CA PHE A 26 27.25 27.57 2.14
C PHE A 26 26.68 26.19 1.76
N VAL A 27 27.47 25.12 1.91
CA VAL A 27 27.01 23.74 1.65
C VAL A 27 25.86 23.36 2.58
N ALA A 28 25.94 23.74 3.87
CA ALA A 28 24.86 23.49 4.83
C ALA A 28 23.57 24.23 4.45
N ILE A 29 23.66 25.51 4.03
CA ILE A 29 22.50 26.27 3.55
C ILE A 29 21.88 25.61 2.31
N LEU A 30 22.71 25.21 1.33
CA LEU A 30 22.23 24.51 0.15
C LEU A 30 21.52 23.20 0.51
N PHE A 31 22.07 22.43 1.45
CA PHE A 31 21.45 21.20 1.93
C PHE A 31 20.08 21.47 2.58
N ILE A 32 19.98 22.49 3.44
CA ILE A 32 18.71 22.88 4.07
C ILE A 32 17.68 23.32 3.02
N LEU A 33 18.09 24.12 2.04
CA LEU A 33 17.22 24.56 0.95
C LEU A 33 16.73 23.39 0.09
N ALA A 34 17.62 22.44 -0.23
CA ALA A 34 17.25 21.22 -0.94
C ALA A 34 16.24 20.40 -0.12
N MET A 35 16.51 20.18 1.18
CA MET A 35 15.60 19.47 2.08
C MET A 35 14.22 20.14 2.15
N PHE A 36 14.17 21.46 2.27
CA PHE A 36 12.92 22.21 2.27
C PHE A 36 12.18 22.08 0.93
N THR A 37 12.89 22.14 -0.19
CA THR A 37 12.30 21.94 -1.52
C THR A 37 11.66 20.56 -1.64
N PHE A 38 12.34 19.50 -1.19
CA PHE A 38 11.78 18.15 -1.20
C PHE A 38 10.56 17.99 -0.28
N LEU A 39 10.57 18.64 0.89
CA LEU A 39 9.42 18.67 1.79
C LEU A 39 8.22 19.33 1.11
N VAL A 40 8.43 20.49 0.48
CA VAL A 40 7.38 21.20 -0.27
C VAL A 40 6.85 20.32 -1.40
N ILE A 41 7.71 19.69 -2.19
CA ILE A 41 7.24 18.81 -3.27
C ILE A 41 6.45 17.61 -2.72
N GLY A 42 6.86 17.03 -1.58
CA GLY A 42 6.10 15.98 -0.92
C GLY A 42 4.72 16.44 -0.42
N MET A 43 4.62 17.68 0.08
CA MET A 43 3.33 18.26 0.53
C MET A 43 2.37 18.55 -0.62
N PHE A 44 2.89 18.90 -1.80
CA PHE A 44 2.09 19.15 -3.01
C PHE A 44 1.96 17.90 -3.91
N GLY A 45 2.47 16.76 -3.45
CA GLY A 45 2.33 15.49 -4.15
C GLY A 45 0.86 15.03 -4.18
N PRO A 46 0.47 14.22 -5.17
CA PRO A 46 -0.84 13.57 -5.18
C PRO A 46 -1.02 12.65 -3.97
N GLU A 47 -2.26 12.38 -3.58
CA GLU A 47 -2.55 11.45 -2.47
C GLU A 47 -2.15 10.01 -2.84
N PRO A 48 -1.58 9.22 -1.92
CA PRO A 48 -1.08 7.88 -2.23
C PRO A 48 -2.18 6.86 -2.52
N TYR A 49 -3.34 7.06 -1.92
CA TYR A 49 -4.50 6.18 -2.04
C TYR A 49 -5.72 7.02 -2.35
N LEU A 50 -6.50 6.54 -3.30
CA LEU A 50 -7.83 7.04 -3.54
C LEU A 50 -8.80 6.10 -2.84
N THR A 51 -9.88 6.66 -2.32
CA THR A 51 -10.98 5.90 -1.75
C THR A 51 -12.23 6.23 -2.51
N ASP A 52 -12.93 5.20 -2.98
CA ASP A 52 -14.30 5.39 -3.42
C ASP A 52 -15.16 5.85 -2.23
N PRO A 53 -16.19 6.68 -2.48
CA PRO A 53 -17.12 7.07 -1.44
C PRO A 53 -17.69 5.81 -0.76
N VAL A 54 -17.90 5.89 0.55
CA VAL A 54 -18.50 4.77 1.29
C VAL A 54 -19.93 4.60 0.78
N TRP A 55 -20.23 3.41 0.26
CA TRP A 55 -21.55 3.09 -0.26
C TRP A 55 -22.36 2.39 0.81
N GLU A 56 -23.42 3.05 1.30
CA GLU A 56 -24.33 2.49 2.29
C GLU A 56 -25.30 1.50 1.61
N HIS A 57 -25.17 0.21 1.91
CA HIS A 57 -26.14 -0.80 1.50
C HIS A 57 -27.19 -0.98 2.61
N SER A 58 -28.35 -0.36 2.46
CA SER A 58 -29.45 -0.50 3.40
C SER A 58 -30.10 -1.89 3.30
N ALA A 59 -30.10 -2.69 4.36
CA ALA A 59 -30.67 -4.05 4.40
C ALA A 59 -32.21 -4.07 4.49
N TRP A 60 -32.87 -2.92 4.41
CA TRP A 60 -34.32 -2.77 4.63
C TRP A 60 -35.21 -3.51 3.61
N GLY A 61 -34.65 -4.03 2.51
CA GLY A 61 -35.35 -4.91 1.58
C GLY A 61 -35.52 -6.37 2.05
N ILE A 62 -34.85 -6.77 3.13
CA ILE A 62 -34.69 -8.20 3.49
C ILE A 62 -35.85 -8.73 4.37
N MET A 63 -36.66 -7.88 5.01
CA MET A 63 -37.82 -8.33 5.79
C MET A 63 -39.15 -8.37 5.03
N ALA A 64 -39.20 -7.85 3.80
CA ALA A 64 -40.39 -7.89 2.96
C ALA A 64 -40.30 -9.03 1.92
N SER A 65 -40.13 -10.29 2.36
CA SER A 65 -40.24 -11.43 1.46
C SER A 65 -41.73 -11.72 1.16
N SER A 66 -42.32 -10.96 0.25
CA SER A 66 -43.42 -11.44 -0.57
C SER A 66 -43.23 -10.96 -2.01
N ALA A 67 -42.58 -11.80 -2.81
CA ALA A 67 -42.76 -11.91 -4.26
C ALA A 67 -42.80 -10.61 -5.07
N THR A 68 -41.77 -9.75 -4.98
CA THR A 68 -41.56 -8.71 -5.99
C THR A 68 -40.34 -9.03 -6.84
N ARG A 69 -40.59 -9.23 -8.14
CA ARG A 69 -39.61 -9.32 -9.23
C ARG A 69 -38.48 -8.30 -9.05
N GLY A 70 -37.23 -8.76 -9.18
CA GLY A 70 -36.03 -7.94 -9.19
C GLY A 70 -36.18 -6.76 -10.16
N GLY A 71 -36.13 -5.56 -9.60
CA GLY A 71 -35.99 -4.33 -10.37
C GLY A 71 -34.60 -3.78 -10.08
N ASP A 72 -33.73 -3.81 -11.09
CA ASP A 72 -32.44 -3.15 -11.02
C ASP A 72 -32.68 -1.65 -10.85
N ARG A 73 -32.23 -1.10 -9.72
CA ARG A 73 -32.30 0.34 -9.47
C ARG A 73 -30.92 0.91 -9.73
N MET A 74 -30.77 1.60 -10.86
CA MET A 74 -29.57 2.41 -11.13
C MET A 74 -29.53 3.59 -10.14
N ILE A 75 -28.45 3.68 -9.38
CA ILE A 75 -28.17 4.80 -8.47
C ILE A 75 -26.78 5.32 -8.86
N GLY A 76 -26.71 6.12 -9.93
CA GLY A 76 -25.46 6.62 -10.53
C GLY A 76 -25.05 5.88 -11.81
N GLU A 77 -24.24 6.51 -12.66
CA GLU A 77 -23.87 5.97 -13.98
C GLU A 77 -23.03 4.68 -13.93
N ASP A 78 -22.36 4.38 -12.80
CA ASP A 78 -21.27 3.37 -12.77
C ASP A 78 -21.39 2.28 -11.68
N THR A 79 -22.50 2.21 -10.93
CA THR A 79 -22.63 1.25 -9.80
C THR A 79 -24.01 0.59 -9.77
N TYR A 80 -24.03 -0.75 -9.81
CA TYR A 80 -25.24 -1.57 -9.79
C TYR A 80 -25.27 -2.44 -8.52
N ILE A 81 -26.40 -2.45 -7.83
CA ILE A 81 -26.64 -3.29 -6.65
C ILE A 81 -27.73 -4.29 -7.00
N HIS A 82 -27.37 -5.56 -7.18
CA HIS A 82 -28.32 -6.64 -7.38
C HIS A 82 -28.58 -7.35 -6.04
N HIS A 83 -29.84 -7.36 -5.60
CA HIS A 83 -30.28 -8.11 -4.44
C HIS A 83 -31.01 -9.38 -4.89
N GLU A 84 -30.36 -10.52 -4.75
CA GLU A 84 -31.00 -11.82 -4.93
C GLU A 84 -31.20 -12.48 -3.57
N VAL A 85 -32.46 -12.65 -3.17
CA VAL A 85 -32.81 -13.39 -1.96
C VAL A 85 -33.05 -14.84 -2.36
N ALA A 86 -31.98 -15.63 -2.35
CA ALA A 86 -32.11 -17.08 -2.36
C ALA A 86 -32.66 -17.55 -0.99
N SER A 87 -33.36 -18.69 -0.95
CA SER A 87 -34.06 -19.16 0.26
C SER A 87 -33.17 -19.21 1.51
N ASN A 88 -31.86 -19.43 1.34
CA ASN A 88 -30.91 -19.70 2.43
C ASN A 88 -29.77 -18.68 2.58
N GLN A 89 -29.67 -17.63 1.76
CA GLN A 89 -28.58 -16.66 1.83
C GLN A 89 -29.02 -15.27 1.37
N THR A 90 -28.41 -14.24 1.97
CA THR A 90 -28.52 -12.85 1.51
C THR A 90 -27.26 -12.50 0.75
N VAL A 91 -27.41 -12.12 -0.52
CA VAL A 91 -26.31 -11.78 -1.41
C VAL A 91 -26.27 -10.26 -1.61
N PHE A 92 -25.11 -9.67 -1.39
CA PHE A 92 -24.81 -8.27 -1.67
C PHE A 92 -23.77 -8.22 -2.79
N SER A 93 -24.07 -7.54 -3.89
CA SER A 93 -23.07 -7.31 -4.93
C SER A 93 -22.67 -5.85 -4.99
N HIS A 94 -21.36 -5.61 -5.05
CA HIS A 94 -20.77 -4.29 -5.24
C HIS A 94 -19.87 -4.33 -6.48
N ARG A 95 -20.29 -3.65 -7.54
CA ARG A 95 -19.53 -3.53 -8.78
C ARG A 95 -18.73 -2.25 -8.79
N VAL A 96 -17.41 -2.38 -8.92
CA VAL A 96 -16.49 -1.26 -9.17
C VAL A 96 -16.19 -1.25 -10.67
N SER A 97 -16.47 -0.14 -11.34
CA SER A 97 -16.23 0.06 -12.77
C SER A 97 -15.38 1.31 -13.00
N GLY A 98 -14.90 1.52 -14.23
CA GLY A 98 -14.02 2.66 -14.56
C GLY A 98 -12.58 2.48 -14.06
N LEU A 99 -12.14 1.23 -13.86
CA LEU A 99 -10.77 0.91 -13.40
C LEU A 99 -9.74 0.89 -14.56
N THR A 100 -10.10 1.30 -15.77
CA THR A 100 -9.24 1.09 -16.96
C THR A 100 -9.01 2.29 -17.83
N ASP A 101 -9.24 3.49 -17.32
CA ASP A 101 -8.69 4.69 -17.95
C ASP A 101 -7.16 4.69 -17.79
N ASP A 102 -6.45 3.86 -18.57
CA ASP A 102 -4.99 3.75 -18.76
C ASP A 102 -4.10 3.72 -17.49
N GLN A 103 -4.71 3.59 -16.32
CA GLN A 103 -4.05 3.79 -15.06
C GLN A 103 -3.79 2.45 -14.39
N PHE A 104 -2.50 2.23 -14.18
CA PHE A 104 -1.99 1.08 -13.47
C PHE A 104 -2.47 1.14 -12.00
N HIS A 105 -3.58 0.48 -11.68
CA HIS A 105 -4.06 0.37 -10.30
C HIS A 105 -3.26 -0.73 -9.60
N GLY A 106 -2.29 -0.31 -8.79
CA GLY A 106 -1.44 -1.21 -8.01
C GLY A 106 -2.22 -1.90 -6.89
N GLN A 107 -1.79 -1.68 -5.64
CA GLN A 107 -2.41 -2.33 -4.49
C GLN A 107 -3.85 -1.83 -4.25
N TRP A 108 -4.76 -2.77 -4.00
CA TRP A 108 -6.13 -2.48 -3.64
C TRP A 108 -6.56 -3.21 -2.37
N TRP A 109 -7.53 -2.63 -1.69
CA TRP A 109 -8.14 -3.15 -0.48
C TRP A 109 -9.64 -2.96 -0.53
N PHE A 110 -10.37 -4.02 -0.20
CA PHE A 110 -11.81 -3.99 -0.08
C PHE A 110 -12.18 -4.16 1.40
N TYR A 111 -12.85 -3.16 1.95
CA TYR A 111 -13.28 -3.12 3.34
C TYR A 111 -14.79 -3.22 3.45
N LEU A 112 -15.26 -4.00 4.44
CA LEU A 112 -16.65 -4.00 4.88
C LEU A 112 -16.76 -3.22 6.20
N ARG A 113 -17.65 -2.24 6.24
CA ARG A 113 -17.92 -1.41 7.41
C ARG A 113 -19.38 -1.62 7.86
N PRO A 114 -19.62 -2.33 8.98
CA PRO A 114 -20.96 -2.36 9.56
C PRO A 114 -21.29 -0.99 10.15
N GLU A 115 -22.43 -0.42 9.77
CA GLU A 115 -22.72 1.00 9.98
C GLU A 115 -23.52 1.29 11.25
N GLU A 116 -24.51 0.44 11.54
CA GLU A 116 -25.42 0.69 12.65
C GLU A 116 -25.76 -0.62 13.38
N TYR A 117 -25.46 -0.63 14.68
CA TYR A 117 -25.82 -1.69 15.61
C TYR A 117 -26.69 -1.09 16.70
N MET A 118 -27.99 -1.40 16.70
CA MET A 118 -28.88 -1.10 17.81
C MET A 118 -28.85 -2.28 18.79
N GLY A 119 -27.90 -2.29 19.73
CA GLY A 119 -27.82 -3.37 20.73
C GLY A 119 -26.57 -3.34 21.59
N ARG A 120 -26.55 -4.14 22.67
CA ARG A 120 -25.37 -4.32 23.53
C ARG A 120 -24.53 -5.52 23.07
N ILE A 121 -23.22 -5.23 22.97
CA ILE A 121 -22.06 -6.01 23.44
C ILE A 121 -21.79 -7.34 22.72
N GLU A 122 -20.66 -7.31 22.00
CA GLU A 122 -19.87 -8.46 21.55
C GLU A 122 -20.67 -9.52 20.81
N VAL A 123 -20.73 -9.38 19.48
CA VAL A 123 -21.14 -10.48 18.60
C VAL A 123 -20.12 -11.62 18.79
N PRO A 124 -20.45 -12.69 19.53
CA PRO A 124 -19.51 -13.79 19.76
C PRO A 124 -19.50 -14.75 18.57
N HIS A 125 -20.34 -14.48 17.56
CA HIS A 125 -20.54 -15.34 16.44
C HIS A 125 -19.62 -14.95 15.30
N SER A 126 -18.68 -15.84 15.03
CA SER A 126 -18.01 -15.84 13.75
C SER A 126 -19.02 -16.21 12.66
N PHE A 127 -19.14 -15.37 11.64
CA PHE A 127 -19.91 -15.68 10.44
C PHE A 127 -18.96 -15.86 9.25
N GLU A 128 -19.34 -16.77 8.37
CA GLU A 128 -18.65 -16.99 7.10
C GLU A 128 -19.20 -16.04 6.06
N LEU A 129 -18.30 -15.29 5.43
CA LEU A 129 -18.57 -14.47 4.28
C LEU A 129 -17.96 -15.13 3.06
N PHE A 130 -18.76 -15.29 2.02
CA PHE A 130 -18.26 -15.71 0.73
C PHE A 130 -18.05 -14.48 -0.13
N LEU A 131 -16.81 -14.20 -0.50
CA LEU A 131 -16.47 -13.18 -1.46
C LEU A 131 -16.19 -13.85 -2.81
N ASN A 132 -17.07 -13.62 -3.77
CA ASN A 132 -16.77 -13.91 -5.16
C ASN A 132 -16.25 -12.65 -5.83
N ILE A 133 -15.09 -12.78 -6.45
CA ILE A 133 -14.51 -11.75 -7.31
C ILE A 133 -14.79 -12.21 -8.73
N THR A 134 -15.79 -11.60 -9.36
CA THR A 134 -16.15 -11.85 -10.75
C THR A 134 -15.50 -10.80 -11.64
N LYS A 135 -14.91 -11.30 -12.72
CA LYS A 135 -14.39 -10.49 -13.81
C LYS A 135 -15.49 -10.35 -14.86
N TRP A 136 -15.75 -9.11 -15.26
CA TRP A 136 -16.60 -8.79 -16.39
C TRP A 136 -15.75 -8.54 -17.62
N THR A 137 -15.99 -9.27 -18.70
CA THR A 137 -15.46 -8.95 -20.02
C THR A 137 -16.56 -8.29 -20.87
N ASN A 138 -16.20 -7.52 -21.89
CA ASN A 138 -17.15 -6.88 -22.81
C ASN A 138 -18.06 -7.89 -23.57
N SER A 139 -17.74 -9.18 -23.54
CA SER A 139 -18.68 -10.26 -23.83
C SER A 139 -19.28 -10.74 -22.51
N ASP A 140 -20.62 -10.84 -22.40
CA ASP A 140 -21.45 -11.26 -21.25
C ASP A 140 -21.02 -12.54 -20.46
N ASP A 141 -19.85 -13.09 -20.73
CA ASP A 141 -19.17 -14.13 -19.99
C ASP A 141 -18.55 -13.57 -18.69
N THR A 142 -19.23 -13.79 -17.57
CA THR A 142 -18.68 -13.54 -16.24
C THR A 142 -17.80 -14.71 -15.81
N LYS A 143 -16.49 -14.48 -15.64
CA LYS A 143 -15.60 -15.49 -15.08
C LYS A 143 -15.35 -15.22 -13.61
N VAL A 144 -15.66 -16.21 -12.76
CA VAL A 144 -15.30 -16.17 -11.33
C VAL A 144 -13.78 -16.34 -11.24
N TYR A 145 -13.08 -15.27 -10.86
CA TYR A 145 -11.63 -15.26 -10.76
C TYR A 145 -11.16 -15.92 -9.47
N SER A 146 -11.82 -15.58 -8.36
CA SER A 146 -11.50 -16.12 -7.05
C SER A 146 -12.72 -16.12 -6.17
N THR A 147 -13.00 -17.26 -5.56
CA THR A 147 -13.92 -17.38 -4.42
C THR A 147 -13.08 -17.50 -3.16
N ARG A 148 -13.31 -16.61 -2.20
CA ARG A 148 -12.66 -16.66 -0.89
C ARG A 148 -13.70 -16.69 0.20
N THR A 149 -13.51 -17.59 1.15
CA THR A 149 -14.32 -17.64 2.36
C THR A 149 -13.57 -16.94 3.48
N PHE A 150 -14.23 -15.98 4.12
CA PHE A 150 -13.69 -15.25 5.26
C PHE A 150 -14.50 -15.56 6.50
N THR A 151 -13.84 -15.99 7.56
CA THR A 151 -14.47 -16.09 8.87
C THR A 151 -14.20 -14.80 9.62
N VAL A 152 -15.21 -13.93 9.73
CA VAL A 152 -15.09 -12.72 10.54
C VAL A 152 -15.16 -13.13 12.01
N ARG A 153 -14.14 -12.79 12.81
CA ARG A 153 -14.12 -13.08 14.25
C ARG A 153 -13.99 -11.79 15.04
N ASN A 154 -14.72 -11.70 16.16
CA ASN A 154 -14.61 -10.65 17.17
C ASN A 154 -14.75 -9.24 16.59
N ALA A 155 -15.91 -8.98 16.00
CA ALA A 155 -16.16 -7.66 15.45
C ALA A 155 -16.23 -6.61 16.57
N LYS A 156 -15.27 -5.68 16.62
CA LYS A 156 -15.25 -4.61 17.62
C LYS A 156 -16.17 -3.48 17.16
N CYS A 157 -17.35 -3.43 17.75
CA CYS A 157 -18.32 -2.37 17.55
C CYS A 157 -18.39 -1.49 18.80
N TYR A 158 -18.30 -0.18 18.60
CA TYR A 158 -18.45 0.82 19.65
C TYR A 158 -19.68 1.69 19.34
N MET A 159 -20.17 2.44 20.32
CA MET A 159 -21.26 3.41 20.08
C MET A 159 -20.80 4.41 19.01
N GLY A 160 -21.36 4.33 17.81
CA GLY A 160 -20.98 5.16 16.65
C GLY A 160 -20.36 4.41 15.46
N GLY A 161 -20.19 3.09 15.54
CA GLY A 161 -19.83 2.26 14.38
C GLY A 161 -18.91 1.08 14.72
N CYS A 162 -18.71 0.21 13.73
CA CYS A 162 -17.79 -0.91 13.85
C CYS A 162 -16.46 -0.62 13.11
N THR A 163 -15.36 -1.16 13.62
CA THR A 163 -14.08 -1.08 12.90
C THR A 163 -14.20 -1.75 11.53
N PRO A 164 -13.73 -1.14 10.44
CA PRO A 164 -13.83 -1.73 9.11
C PRO A 164 -13.02 -3.03 9.02
N TYR A 165 -13.59 -4.05 8.40
CA TYR A 165 -12.96 -5.35 8.17
C TYR A 165 -12.35 -5.37 6.78
N LYS A 166 -11.04 -5.58 6.71
CA LYS A 166 -10.37 -5.84 5.45
C LYS A 166 -10.81 -7.22 4.95
N MET A 167 -11.65 -7.25 3.91
CA MET A 167 -12.15 -8.47 3.30
C MET A 167 -11.12 -9.02 2.33
N ALA A 168 -10.71 -8.23 1.35
CA ALA A 168 -9.76 -8.66 0.35
C ALA A 168 -8.69 -7.60 0.12
N SER A 169 -7.56 -8.07 -0.40
CA SER A 169 -6.59 -7.22 -1.05
C SER A 169 -5.90 -7.98 -2.16
N GLY A 170 -5.57 -7.26 -3.22
CA GLY A 170 -4.73 -7.71 -4.29
C GLY A 170 -3.66 -6.67 -4.58
N TRP A 171 -2.73 -7.05 -5.46
CA TRP A 171 -1.61 -6.19 -5.84
C TRP A 171 -1.77 -5.55 -7.21
N TRP A 172 -2.85 -5.89 -7.94
CA TRP A 172 -3.07 -5.56 -9.36
C TRP A 172 -4.56 -5.64 -9.70
N ILE A 173 -5.01 -4.79 -10.60
CA ILE A 173 -6.32 -4.82 -11.25
C ILE A 173 -6.06 -4.68 -12.74
N ASP A 174 -6.17 -5.78 -13.48
CA ASP A 174 -5.87 -5.80 -14.92
C ASP A 174 -7.13 -5.52 -15.78
N GLU A 175 -8.28 -5.17 -15.18
CA GLU A 175 -9.59 -5.25 -15.83
C GLU A 175 -10.51 -4.05 -15.57
N ASP A 176 -11.38 -3.77 -16.55
CA ASP A 176 -12.28 -2.60 -16.60
C ASP A 176 -13.25 -2.54 -15.41
N SER A 177 -13.68 -3.71 -14.93
CA SER A 177 -14.57 -3.79 -13.80
C SER A 177 -14.35 -5.06 -12.98
N MET A 178 -14.48 -4.90 -11.67
CA MET A 178 -14.49 -5.97 -10.69
C MET A 178 -15.81 -5.95 -9.95
N GLU A 179 -16.44 -7.10 -9.83
CA GLU A 179 -17.64 -7.26 -9.02
C GLU A 179 -17.32 -8.10 -7.79
N PHE A 180 -17.66 -7.54 -6.63
CA PHE A 180 -17.48 -8.15 -5.32
C PHE A 180 -18.85 -8.60 -4.82
N THR A 181 -19.11 -9.90 -4.91
CA THR A 181 -20.33 -10.49 -4.36
C THR A 181 -20.04 -11.05 -2.97
N ILE A 182 -20.68 -10.47 -1.96
CA ILE A 182 -20.66 -10.92 -0.56
C ILE A 182 -21.93 -11.71 -0.28
N SER A 183 -21.81 -13.01 -0.04
CA SER A 183 -22.93 -13.83 0.43
C SER A 183 -22.83 -14.05 1.93
N ILE A 184 -23.90 -13.69 2.64
CA ILE A 184 -24.08 -13.98 4.07
C ILE A 184 -25.08 -15.13 4.17
N PRO A 185 -24.69 -16.31 4.67
CA PRO A 185 -25.63 -17.40 4.88
C PRO A 185 -26.67 -16.97 5.93
N LYS A 186 -27.94 -17.34 5.72
CA LYS A 186 -28.93 -17.19 6.78
C LYS A 186 -28.49 -18.09 7.93
N ILE A 187 -28.19 -17.47 9.08
CA ILE A 187 -28.00 -18.22 10.31
C ILE A 187 -29.40 -18.73 10.67
N ASN A 188 -29.70 -19.97 10.29
CA ASN A 188 -30.89 -20.64 10.80
C ASN A 188 -30.75 -20.62 12.32
N ALA A 189 -31.55 -19.81 12.99
CA ALA A 189 -31.77 -19.90 14.42
C ALA A 189 -32.49 -21.23 14.66
N GLN A 190 -31.74 -22.33 14.54
CA GLN A 190 -32.25 -23.70 14.60
C GLN A 190 -32.35 -24.13 16.07
N GLY A 191 -33.05 -23.29 16.84
CA GLY A 191 -33.41 -23.47 18.23
C GLY A 191 -34.78 -22.83 18.41
N GLU A 192 -35.82 -23.64 18.20
CA GLU A 192 -37.25 -23.31 18.09
C GLU A 192 -37.88 -22.65 19.34
N ASP A 193 -37.09 -22.29 20.37
CA ASP A 193 -37.60 -21.77 21.64
C ASP A 193 -36.80 -20.59 22.24
N ARG A 194 -35.87 -19.96 21.51
CA ARG A 194 -35.19 -18.75 22.00
C ARG A 194 -35.81 -17.50 21.39
N ASN A 195 -36.39 -16.67 22.27
CA ASN A 195 -36.92 -15.33 22.00
C ASN A 195 -36.14 -14.63 20.88
N ASP A 196 -36.84 -14.26 19.80
CA ASP A 196 -36.36 -13.62 18.56
C ASP A 196 -35.54 -12.32 18.75
N GLU A 197 -35.33 -11.85 19.98
CA GLU A 197 -34.68 -10.57 20.27
C GLU A 197 -33.14 -10.58 20.13
N ASP A 198 -32.51 -11.76 20.03
CA ASP A 198 -31.05 -11.90 19.88
C ASP A 198 -30.60 -12.12 18.42
N ALA A 199 -31.52 -12.05 17.45
CA ALA A 199 -31.16 -12.17 16.04
C ALA A 199 -30.23 -11.02 15.63
N LEU A 200 -29.08 -11.38 15.08
CA LEU A 200 -28.05 -10.42 14.64
C LEU A 200 -28.53 -9.68 13.39
N ILE A 201 -29.20 -8.55 13.58
CA ILE A 201 -29.72 -7.73 12.50
C ILE A 201 -28.73 -6.60 12.24
N PHE A 202 -27.83 -6.81 11.27
CA PHE A 202 -27.12 -5.68 10.66
C PHE A 202 -28.11 -4.89 9.80
N LYS A 203 -28.30 -3.60 10.11
CA LYS A 203 -29.23 -2.72 9.38
C LYS A 203 -28.68 -2.28 8.02
N SER A 204 -27.38 -2.07 7.92
CA SER A 204 -26.68 -1.75 6.69
C SER A 204 -25.22 -2.17 6.75
N PHE A 205 -24.63 -2.37 5.59
CA PHE A 205 -23.19 -2.51 5.42
C PHE A 205 -22.69 -1.44 4.46
N GLY A 206 -21.68 -0.69 4.90
CA GLY A 206 -20.87 0.14 4.04
C GLY A 206 -19.78 -0.70 3.37
N THR A 207 -19.57 -0.55 2.08
CA THR A 207 -18.35 -1.03 1.42
C THR A 207 -17.43 0.15 1.15
N GLN A 208 -16.12 -0.09 1.30
CA GLN A 208 -15.12 0.91 0.95
C GLN A 208 -14.00 0.25 0.16
N PHE A 209 -13.79 0.75 -1.06
CA PHE A 209 -12.72 0.32 -1.92
C PHE A 209 -11.60 1.35 -1.88
N TRP A 210 -10.38 0.87 -1.60
CA TRP A 210 -9.17 1.68 -1.57
C TRP A 210 -8.26 1.16 -2.65
N TYR A 211 -7.71 2.06 -3.46
CA TYR A 211 -6.76 1.70 -4.49
C TYR A 211 -5.61 2.70 -4.56
N ALA A 212 -4.47 2.19 -4.98
CA ALA A 212 -3.28 2.96 -5.28
C ALA A 212 -3.58 4.06 -6.32
N ASN A 213 -3.24 5.31 -5.99
CA ASN A 213 -3.34 6.41 -6.93
C ASN A 213 -2.20 6.34 -7.97
N HIS A 214 -2.53 6.14 -9.24
CA HIS A 214 -1.53 6.04 -10.30
C HIS A 214 -0.63 7.29 -10.40
N HIS A 215 -1.20 8.48 -10.20
CA HIS A 215 -0.41 9.72 -10.23
C HIS A 215 0.64 9.75 -9.11
N PHE A 216 0.31 9.23 -7.93
CA PHE A 216 1.27 9.12 -6.84
C PHE A 216 2.39 8.13 -7.15
N TRP A 217 2.09 6.96 -7.69
CA TRP A 217 3.13 6.00 -8.04
C TRP A 217 4.07 6.52 -9.13
N THR A 218 3.54 7.19 -10.15
CA THR A 218 4.37 7.82 -11.19
C THR A 218 5.25 8.94 -10.62
N PHE A 219 4.69 9.75 -9.72
CA PHE A 219 5.43 10.77 -8.98
C PHE A 219 6.54 10.14 -8.12
N GLU A 220 6.21 9.14 -7.31
CA GLU A 220 7.15 8.45 -6.43
C GLU A 220 8.27 7.77 -7.23
N LEU A 221 7.94 7.15 -8.37
CA LEU A 221 8.90 6.54 -9.28
C LEU A 221 9.90 7.57 -9.82
N ALA A 222 9.42 8.73 -10.28
CA ALA A 222 10.27 9.81 -10.75
C ALA A 222 11.19 10.34 -9.64
N PHE A 223 10.67 10.43 -8.42
CA PHE A 223 11.45 10.83 -7.24
C PHE A 223 12.57 9.84 -6.93
N ARG A 224 12.23 8.56 -6.78
CA ARG A 224 13.20 7.49 -6.48
C ARG A 224 14.29 7.42 -7.54
N TYR A 225 13.94 7.51 -8.83
CA TYR A 225 14.96 7.48 -9.89
C TYR A 225 15.85 8.71 -9.93
N THR A 226 15.30 9.89 -9.62
CA THR A 226 16.12 11.10 -9.50
C THR A 226 17.14 10.95 -8.37
N PHE A 227 16.72 10.47 -7.20
CA PHE A 227 17.62 10.20 -6.08
C PHE A 227 18.64 9.10 -6.40
N ALA A 228 18.20 7.98 -6.97
CA ALA A 228 19.09 6.90 -7.37
C ALA A 228 20.17 7.39 -8.36
N ALA A 229 19.79 8.20 -9.36
CA ALA A 229 20.73 8.78 -10.32
C ALA A 229 21.71 9.75 -9.65
N MET A 230 21.24 10.63 -8.77
CA MET A 230 22.10 11.55 -8.02
C MET A 230 23.06 10.80 -7.10
N THR A 231 22.58 9.78 -6.37
CA THR A 231 23.38 8.92 -5.50
C THR A 231 24.43 8.15 -6.31
N LEU A 232 24.07 7.64 -7.49
CA LEU A 232 25.01 6.96 -8.39
C LEU A 232 26.10 7.92 -8.88
N LEU A 233 25.73 9.12 -9.32
CA LEU A 233 26.69 10.15 -9.75
C LEU A 233 27.64 10.55 -8.63
N MET A 234 27.12 10.76 -7.41
CA MET A 234 27.92 11.04 -6.22
C MET A 234 28.84 9.88 -5.88
N THR A 235 28.37 8.64 -6.00
CA THR A 235 29.17 7.43 -5.76
C THR A 235 30.32 7.33 -6.76
N ILE A 236 30.05 7.50 -8.06
CA ILE A 236 31.07 7.48 -9.11
C ILE A 236 32.09 8.60 -8.90
N TRP A 237 31.62 9.82 -8.60
CA TRP A 237 32.49 10.96 -8.35
C TRP A 237 33.36 10.77 -7.10
N TYR A 238 32.80 10.21 -6.03
CA TYR A 238 33.52 9.88 -4.81
C TYR A 238 34.59 8.81 -5.07
N LEU A 239 34.25 7.73 -5.77
CA LEU A 239 35.19 6.68 -6.15
C LEU A 239 36.30 7.19 -7.07
N TYR A 240 35.97 8.07 -8.02
CA TYR A 240 36.94 8.72 -8.90
C TYR A 240 37.93 9.58 -8.09
N THR A 241 37.41 10.40 -7.17
CA THR A 241 38.22 11.26 -6.29
C THR A 241 39.11 10.43 -5.37
N LEU A 242 38.56 9.35 -4.80
CA LEU A 242 39.26 8.40 -3.96
C LEU A 242 40.43 7.75 -4.73
N ARG A 243 40.17 7.25 -5.94
CA ARG A 243 41.19 6.64 -6.81
C ARG A 243 42.29 7.62 -7.19
N ARG A 244 41.93 8.88 -7.51
CA ARG A 244 42.88 9.91 -7.90
C ARG A 244 43.81 10.31 -6.75
N ASN A 245 43.29 10.39 -5.53
CA ASN A 245 44.05 10.86 -4.36
C ASN A 245 44.83 9.74 -3.65
N LEU A 246 44.37 8.49 -3.73
CA LEU A 246 44.98 7.33 -3.06
C LEU A 246 45.87 6.50 -3.99
N TRP A 247 46.46 7.07 -5.03
CA TRP A 247 47.26 6.30 -5.98
C TRP A 247 48.45 5.61 -5.28
N GLY A 248 48.31 4.32 -4.97
CA GLY A 248 49.30 3.50 -4.26
C GLY A 248 49.09 3.30 -2.76
N THR A 249 48.03 3.87 -2.15
CA THR A 249 47.71 3.66 -0.72
C THR A 249 46.35 2.98 -0.55
N GLN A 250 46.21 2.18 0.51
CA GLN A 250 44.95 1.51 0.81
C GLN A 250 43.95 2.51 1.41
N PRO A 251 42.65 2.44 1.05
CA PRO A 251 41.63 3.31 1.63
C PRO A 251 41.48 3.05 3.13
N THR A 252 41.24 4.12 3.88
CA THR A 252 40.97 4.04 5.32
C THR A 252 39.67 3.29 5.58
N ILE A 253 39.51 2.77 6.80
CA ILE A 253 38.30 2.05 7.18
C ILE A 253 37.04 2.93 7.06
N GLU A 254 37.13 4.20 7.45
CA GLU A 254 36.06 5.19 7.31
C GLU A 254 35.64 5.40 5.84
N GLN A 255 36.61 5.49 4.93
CA GLN A 255 36.32 5.62 3.51
C GLN A 255 35.59 4.40 2.95
N LYS A 256 35.95 3.19 3.41
CA LYS A 256 35.25 1.95 3.02
C LYS A 256 33.81 1.94 3.53
N TRP A 257 33.57 2.42 4.74
CA TRP A 257 32.23 2.55 5.30
C TRP A 257 31.37 3.57 4.53
N ILE A 258 31.95 4.70 4.11
CA ILE A 258 31.26 5.67 3.25
C ILE A 258 30.89 5.05 1.89
N ILE A 259 31.77 4.25 1.28
CA ILE A 259 31.45 3.53 0.03
C ILE A 259 30.29 2.56 0.27
N LEU A 260 30.32 1.79 1.37
CA LEU A 260 29.25 0.87 1.71
C LEU A 260 27.93 1.59 1.93
N LEU A 261 27.94 2.73 2.62
CA LEU A 261 26.77 3.57 2.86
C LEU A 261 26.19 4.13 1.55
N LEU A 262 27.04 4.60 0.62
CA LEU A 262 26.62 5.10 -0.69
C LEU A 262 25.98 4.00 -1.56
N VAL A 263 26.56 2.79 -1.55
CA VAL A 263 25.96 1.64 -2.24
C VAL A 263 24.64 1.24 -1.59
N ALA A 264 24.57 1.21 -0.26
CA ALA A 264 23.34 0.91 0.46
C ALA A 264 22.25 1.96 0.20
N LEU A 265 22.61 3.24 0.10
CA LEU A 265 21.70 4.34 -0.23
C LEU A 265 21.18 4.21 -1.67
N PHE A 266 22.03 3.83 -2.64
CA PHE A 266 21.58 3.54 -4.00
C PHE A 266 20.59 2.37 -4.04
N CYS A 267 20.83 1.31 -3.25
CA CYS A 267 19.89 0.20 -3.12
C CYS A 267 18.59 0.61 -2.41
N PHE A 268 18.65 1.50 -1.42
CA PHE A 268 17.48 2.02 -0.70
C PHE A 268 16.48 2.70 -1.65
N ASP A 269 16.98 3.49 -2.61
CA ASP A 269 16.14 4.11 -3.65
C ASP A 269 15.49 3.08 -4.59
N ASN A 270 15.95 1.82 -4.54
CA ASN A 270 15.50 0.66 -5.30
C ASN A 270 15.46 0.94 -6.82
N PRO A 271 16.55 0.72 -7.57
CA PRO A 271 16.55 0.92 -9.03
C PRO A 271 15.57 -0.02 -9.76
N LEU A 272 15.12 -1.09 -9.11
CA LEU A 272 14.15 -2.05 -9.62
C LEU A 272 12.70 -1.71 -9.21
N PHE A 273 12.45 -0.52 -8.67
CA PHE A 273 11.11 -0.13 -8.24
C PHE A 273 10.08 -0.18 -9.38
N ALA A 274 10.44 0.22 -10.61
CA ALA A 274 9.53 0.05 -11.76
C ALA A 274 9.11 -1.41 -12.00
N ALA A 275 9.96 -2.40 -11.67
CA ALA A 275 9.58 -3.80 -11.84
C ALA A 275 8.45 -4.21 -10.88
N THR A 276 8.27 -3.51 -9.75
CA THR A 276 7.10 -3.66 -8.87
C THR A 276 5.81 -3.20 -9.51
N MET A 277 5.86 -2.43 -10.62
CA MET A 277 4.71 -1.97 -11.42
C MET A 277 4.43 -2.83 -12.63
N TYR A 278 5.27 -3.80 -12.97
CA TYR A 278 5.03 -4.68 -14.13
C TYR A 278 4.97 -6.17 -13.77
N SER A 279 5.47 -6.56 -12.59
CA SER A 279 5.53 -7.94 -12.20
C SER A 279 4.66 -8.25 -11.00
N GLN A 280 3.79 -9.24 -11.17
CA GLN A 280 2.95 -9.79 -10.11
C GLN A 280 3.74 -10.63 -9.08
N HIS A 281 5.05 -10.77 -9.23
CA HIS A 281 5.86 -11.55 -8.30
C HIS A 281 6.12 -10.80 -6.99
N TRP A 282 5.86 -11.47 -5.88
CA TRP A 282 6.09 -10.98 -4.51
C TRP A 282 7.54 -10.58 -4.20
N ILE A 283 8.49 -11.00 -5.05
CA ILE A 283 9.92 -10.73 -4.88
C ILE A 283 10.26 -9.23 -4.97
N PHE A 284 9.61 -8.48 -5.87
CA PHE A 284 9.93 -7.06 -6.08
C PHE A 284 9.53 -6.18 -4.89
N PRO A 285 8.31 -6.32 -4.31
CA PRO A 285 7.98 -5.66 -3.05
C PRO A 285 8.93 -6.04 -1.91
N SER A 286 9.30 -7.33 -1.82
CA SER A 286 10.19 -7.83 -0.76
C SER A 286 11.59 -7.24 -0.85
N LEU A 287 12.13 -7.06 -2.06
CA LEU A 287 13.44 -6.41 -2.28
C LEU A 287 13.46 -4.98 -1.73
N THR A 288 12.37 -4.23 -1.87
CA THR A 288 12.27 -2.87 -1.31
C THR A 288 12.44 -2.89 0.21
N ILE A 289 11.78 -3.83 0.89
CA ILE A 289 11.88 -3.98 2.36
C ILE A 289 13.30 -4.38 2.76
N ILE A 290 13.90 -5.34 2.03
CA ILE A 290 15.27 -5.81 2.29
C ILE A 290 16.28 -4.67 2.11
N PHE A 291 16.18 -3.88 1.04
CA PHE A 291 17.07 -2.75 0.81
C PHE A 291 16.89 -1.65 1.86
N MET A 292 15.65 -1.35 2.26
CA MET A 292 15.36 -0.41 3.35
C MET A 292 16.02 -0.85 4.65
N PHE A 293 15.82 -2.11 5.04
CA PHE A 293 16.42 -2.66 6.26
C PHE A 293 17.95 -2.68 6.20
N THR A 294 18.52 -3.11 5.06
CA THR A 294 19.97 -3.13 4.84
C THR A 294 20.58 -1.74 4.97
N TYR A 295 19.95 -0.73 4.39
CA TYR A 295 20.39 0.66 4.52
C TYR A 295 20.37 1.14 5.96
N VAL A 296 19.29 0.90 6.71
CA VAL A 296 19.21 1.27 8.13
C VAL A 296 20.28 0.56 8.96
N CYS A 297 20.53 -0.73 8.72
CA CYS A 297 21.60 -1.46 9.39
C CYS A 297 22.99 -0.90 9.09
N VAL A 298 23.30 -0.60 7.82
CA VAL A 298 24.57 0.02 7.43
C VAL A 298 24.70 1.40 8.03
N LEU A 299 23.65 2.22 7.99
CA LEU A 299 23.63 3.56 8.59
C LEU A 299 23.93 3.51 10.08
N LEU A 300 23.28 2.61 10.82
CA LEU A 300 23.53 2.41 12.25
C LEU A 300 24.96 1.95 12.52
N LEU A 301 25.50 1.05 11.70
CA LEU A 301 26.89 0.60 11.82
C LEU A 301 27.88 1.75 11.62
N VAL A 302 27.64 2.64 10.65
CA VAL A 302 28.52 3.81 10.40
C VAL A 302 28.46 4.85 11.52
N ILE A 303 27.33 4.95 12.23
CA ILE A 303 27.14 5.90 13.34
C ILE A 303 27.78 5.39 14.64
N LEU A 304 27.83 4.07 14.84
CA LEU A 304 28.38 3.40 16.04
C LEU A 304 29.92 3.34 16.01
#